data_AF-Q99JX8-F1
#
_entry.id   AF-Q99JX8-F1
#
_cell.length_a   1.000
_cell.length_b   1.000
_cell.length_c   1.000
_cell.angle_alpha   90.00
_cell.angle_beta   90.00
_cell.angle_gamma   90.00
#
_symmetry.space_group_name_H-M   'P 1'
#
loop_
_entity.id
_entity.type
_entity.pdbx_description
1 polymer ?
#
loop_
_entity_poly.entity_id
_entity_poly.type
_entity_poly.pdbx_seq_one_letter_code
_entity_poly.pdbx_strand_id
1 'polypeptide(L)'
;RLNILDTLSKFSHDADPEVSYNSIFAMGMVGSGTNNARLAAMLRQLAQYHAKDPNNLFMVRLAQGLTHLGKGTLTLCPYHSDRQLMSQVAVAGLLTVLVSFLDVRNIILGKSHYVLYGLVAAMQPRMLVTFDEELRPLPVSVRVGQAVDVVGQAGKPKTITGFQTHTTPVLLAHGERAELATEEFLPVTPILEGFVILRKNPNYDL
;
A
#
# COMPACT_ATOMS: atom_id res chain seq x y z
N ARG A 1 -5.95 13.29 8.40
CA ARG A 1 -6.11 12.30 7.30
C ARG A 1 -7.23 11.27 7.53
N LEU A 2 -7.94 11.27 8.67
CA LEU A 2 -9.06 10.35 8.96
C LEU A 2 -10.42 10.76 8.37
N ASN A 3 -10.54 11.99 7.87
CA ASN A 3 -11.82 12.54 7.40
C ASN A 3 -12.43 11.72 6.24
N ILE A 4 -11.60 11.18 5.33
CA ILE A 4 -12.11 10.43 4.17
C ILE A 4 -12.74 9.09 4.59
N LEU A 5 -12.12 8.38 5.55
CA LEU A 5 -12.67 7.12 6.05
C LEU A 5 -13.97 7.36 6.81
N ASP A 6 -14.04 8.43 7.59
CA ASP A 6 -15.25 8.78 8.34
C ASP A 6 -16.38 9.22 7.39
N THR A 7 -16.08 9.88 6.27
CA THR A 7 -17.10 10.18 5.24
C THR A 7 -17.56 8.93 4.50
N LEU A 8 -16.64 8.06 4.09
CA LEU A 8 -16.97 6.81 3.40
C LEU A 8 -17.78 5.87 4.29
N SER A 9 -17.47 5.84 5.60
CA SER A 9 -18.24 5.09 6.59
C SER A 9 -19.69 5.56 6.66
N LYS A 10 -19.96 6.87 6.53
CA LYS A 10 -21.34 7.38 6.50
C LYS A 10 -22.05 6.93 5.23
N PHE A 11 -21.41 7.05 4.07
CA PHE A 11 -22.00 6.63 2.79
C PHE A 11 -22.19 5.11 2.66
N SER A 12 -21.42 4.30 3.40
CA SER A 12 -21.65 2.85 3.42
C SER A 12 -23.00 2.43 4.04
N HIS A 13 -23.64 3.30 4.84
CA HIS A 13 -24.96 3.07 5.44
C HIS A 13 -26.10 3.71 4.64
N ASP A 14 -25.84 4.18 3.41
CA ASP A 14 -26.87 4.79 2.58
C ASP A 14 -27.98 3.78 2.20
N ALA A 15 -29.19 4.30 1.98
CA ALA A 15 -30.33 3.50 1.55
C ALA A 15 -30.20 3.05 0.09
N ASP A 16 -29.48 3.82 -0.74
CA ASP A 16 -29.16 3.40 -2.09
C ASP A 16 -28.02 2.35 -2.06
N PRO A 17 -28.29 1.09 -2.47
CA PRO A 17 -27.28 0.05 -2.47
C PRO A 17 -26.10 0.37 -3.39
N GLU A 18 -26.26 1.13 -4.47
CA GLU A 18 -25.13 1.47 -5.36
C GLU A 18 -24.12 2.39 -4.68
N VAL A 19 -24.61 3.38 -3.93
CA VAL A 19 -23.77 4.28 -3.11
C VAL A 19 -23.06 3.48 -2.01
N SER A 20 -23.78 2.56 -1.36
CA SER A 20 -23.19 1.69 -0.33
C SER A 20 -22.08 0.80 -0.90
N TYR A 21 -22.31 0.10 -2.03
CA TYR A 21 -21.31 -0.76 -2.67
C TYR A 21 -20.03 0.02 -3.02
N ASN A 22 -20.18 1.17 -3.66
CA ASN A 22 -19.06 2.00 -4.08
C ASN A 22 -18.27 2.55 -2.88
N SER A 23 -18.97 2.92 -1.81
CA SER A 23 -18.34 3.41 -0.58
C SER A 23 -17.53 2.33 0.12
N ILE A 24 -18.08 1.12 0.22
CA ILE A 24 -17.38 -0.05 0.80
C ILE A 24 -16.14 -0.39 -0.01
N PHE A 25 -16.25 -0.42 -1.35
CA PHE A 25 -15.10 -0.66 -2.21
C PHE A 25 -14.02 0.42 -2.07
N ALA A 26 -14.43 1.70 -2.05
CA ALA A 26 -13.52 2.82 -1.85
C ALA A 26 -12.77 2.74 -0.52
N MET A 27 -13.42 2.29 0.56
CA MET A 27 -12.76 2.03 1.85
C MET A 27 -11.67 0.95 1.71
N GLY A 28 -11.96 -0.15 1.01
CA GLY A 28 -10.98 -1.21 0.73
C GLY A 28 -9.77 -0.71 -0.08
N MET A 29 -10.01 0.15 -1.07
CA MET A 29 -8.96 0.76 -1.89
C MET A 29 -8.05 1.69 -1.07
N VAL A 30 -8.63 2.58 -0.25
CA VAL A 30 -7.86 3.49 0.62
C VAL A 30 -7.05 2.71 1.66
N GLY A 31 -7.62 1.62 2.19
CA GLY A 31 -6.97 0.77 3.17
C GLY A 31 -6.01 -0.27 2.59
N SER A 32 -5.81 -0.31 1.26
CA SER A 32 -5.15 -1.44 0.60
C SER A 32 -3.77 -1.74 1.15
N GLY A 33 -3.57 -2.98 1.62
CA GLY A 33 -2.28 -3.46 2.13
C GLY A 33 -1.81 -2.82 3.44
N THR A 34 -2.53 -1.84 3.98
CA THR A 34 -2.09 -1.11 5.18
C THR A 34 -2.29 -1.88 6.48
N ASN A 35 -3.13 -2.92 6.46
CA ASN A 35 -3.50 -3.69 7.64
C ASN A 35 -4.01 -2.80 8.80
N ASN A 36 -4.71 -1.71 8.48
CA ASN A 36 -5.18 -0.76 9.48
C ASN A 36 -6.29 -1.38 10.36
N ALA A 37 -6.00 -1.53 11.65
CA ALA A 37 -6.91 -2.14 12.62
C ALA A 37 -8.27 -1.43 12.73
N ARG A 38 -8.31 -0.09 12.61
CA ARG A 38 -9.56 0.68 12.67
C ARG A 38 -10.45 0.38 11.45
N LEU A 39 -9.88 0.36 10.26
CA LEU A 39 -10.60 0.05 9.03
C LEU A 39 -11.09 -1.40 9.01
N ALA A 40 -10.24 -2.33 9.45
CA ALA A 40 -10.61 -3.74 9.59
C ALA A 40 -11.75 -3.97 10.61
N ALA A 41 -11.78 -3.21 11.72
CA ALA A 41 -12.89 -3.26 12.67
C ALA A 41 -14.20 -2.73 12.06
N MET A 42 -14.14 -1.61 11.34
CA MET A 42 -15.29 -1.01 10.67
C MET A 42 -15.87 -1.94 9.59
N LEU A 43 -15.02 -2.56 8.77
CA LEU A 43 -15.47 -3.54 7.77
C LEU A 43 -16.07 -4.80 8.40
N ARG A 44 -15.63 -5.22 9.60
CA ARG A 44 -16.26 -6.33 10.33
C ARG A 44 -17.65 -5.97 10.83
N GLN A 45 -17.84 -4.74 11.30
CA GLN A 45 -19.17 -4.24 11.70
C GLN A 45 -20.11 -4.15 10.49
N LEU A 46 -19.64 -3.64 9.35
CA LEU A 46 -20.41 -3.60 8.10
C LEU A 46 -20.79 -5.00 7.59
N ALA A 47 -19.91 -5.99 7.75
CA ALA A 47 -20.22 -7.37 7.38
C ALA A 47 -21.36 -7.96 8.23
N GLN A 48 -21.44 -7.59 9.52
CA GLN A 48 -22.53 -8.02 10.40
C GLN A 48 -23.83 -7.27 10.07
N TYR A 49 -23.75 -5.97 9.79
CA TYR A 49 -24.91 -5.15 9.44
C TYR A 49 -25.57 -5.64 8.14
N HIS A 50 -24.76 -5.90 7.10
CA HIS A 50 -25.24 -6.40 5.81
C HIS A 50 -25.27 -7.93 5.68
N ALA A 51 -25.29 -8.66 6.80
CA ALA A 51 -25.22 -10.13 6.78
C ALA A 51 -26.37 -10.79 6.00
N LYS A 52 -27.52 -10.11 5.89
CA LYS A 52 -28.71 -10.60 5.18
C LYS A 52 -28.63 -10.41 3.66
N ASP A 53 -27.79 -9.51 3.16
CA ASP A 53 -27.69 -9.15 1.75
C ASP A 53 -26.41 -9.75 1.13
N PRO A 54 -26.51 -10.79 0.28
CA PRO A 54 -25.33 -11.46 -0.28
C PRO A 54 -24.42 -10.52 -1.09
N ASN A 55 -25.00 -9.57 -1.82
CA ASN A 55 -24.27 -8.62 -2.66
C ASN A 55 -23.46 -7.62 -1.84
N ASN A 56 -24.04 -7.07 -0.76
CA ASN A 56 -23.33 -6.19 0.16
C ASN A 56 -22.21 -6.95 0.87
N LEU A 57 -22.50 -8.18 1.32
CA LEU A 57 -21.52 -9.02 1.98
C LEU A 57 -20.33 -9.38 1.07
N PHE A 58 -20.57 -9.64 -0.21
CA PHE A 58 -19.52 -9.84 -1.21
C PHE A 58 -18.60 -8.61 -1.29
N MET A 59 -19.18 -7.40 -1.36
CA MET A 59 -18.40 -6.17 -1.46
C MET A 59 -17.58 -5.89 -0.19
N VAL A 60 -18.15 -6.14 0.99
CA VAL A 60 -17.42 -5.99 2.26
C VAL A 60 -16.26 -6.99 2.33
N ARG A 61 -16.44 -8.23 1.89
CA ARG A 61 -15.36 -9.23 1.85
C ARG A 61 -14.25 -8.85 0.88
N LEU A 62 -14.60 -8.29 -0.28
CA LEU A 62 -13.62 -7.76 -1.23
C LEU A 62 -12.80 -6.64 -0.57
N ALA A 63 -13.44 -5.68 0.09
CA ALA A 63 -12.76 -4.60 0.80
C ALA A 63 -11.86 -5.10 1.95
N GLN A 64 -12.29 -6.13 2.68
CA GLN A 64 -11.48 -6.80 3.71
C GLN A 64 -10.24 -7.46 3.08
N GLY A 65 -10.42 -8.16 1.96
CA GLY A 65 -9.32 -8.76 1.20
C GLY A 65 -8.30 -7.73 0.72
N LEU A 66 -8.75 -6.58 0.21
CA LEU A 66 -7.88 -5.48 -0.18
C LEU A 66 -7.13 -4.87 1.01
N THR A 67 -7.77 -4.75 2.17
CA THR A 67 -7.13 -4.22 3.39
C THR A 67 -5.95 -5.08 3.84
N HIS A 68 -6.09 -6.40 3.69
CA HIS A 68 -5.07 -7.40 4.04
C HIS A 68 -4.35 -7.96 2.80
N LEU A 69 -4.25 -7.18 1.74
CA LEU A 69 -3.63 -7.59 0.47
C LEU A 69 -2.22 -8.15 0.69
N GLY A 70 -1.95 -9.37 0.21
CA GLY A 70 -0.66 -10.03 0.44
C GLY A 70 -0.33 -10.26 1.93
N LYS A 71 -1.34 -10.35 2.82
CA LYS A 71 -1.18 -10.31 4.30
C LYS A 71 -0.57 -9.00 4.82
N GLY A 72 -0.68 -7.92 4.06
CA GLY A 72 -0.09 -6.61 4.36
C GLY A 72 1.26 -6.34 3.69
N THR A 73 1.79 -7.28 2.89
CA THR A 73 3.07 -7.08 2.18
C THR A 73 2.90 -6.37 0.84
N LEU A 74 1.69 -6.42 0.27
CA LEU A 74 1.35 -5.85 -1.04
C LEU A 74 0.40 -4.66 -0.87
N THR A 75 0.54 -3.66 -1.74
CA THR A 75 -0.35 -2.50 -1.83
C THR A 75 -0.80 -2.29 -3.25
N LEU A 76 -1.87 -1.52 -3.44
CA LEU A 76 -2.17 -0.91 -4.72
C LEU A 76 -1.46 0.44 -4.83
N CYS A 77 -0.50 0.55 -5.75
CA CYS A 77 0.18 1.81 -6.05
C CYS A 77 0.64 1.80 -7.53
N PRO A 78 0.21 2.76 -8.36
CA PRO A 78 0.67 2.85 -9.74
C PRO A 78 2.06 3.49 -9.88
N TYR A 79 2.59 4.05 -8.79
CA TYR A 79 3.87 4.73 -8.76
C TYR A 79 4.97 3.83 -8.18
N HIS A 80 6.15 3.88 -8.79
CA HIS A 80 7.35 3.17 -8.38
C HIS A 80 8.54 4.14 -8.21
N SER A 81 9.60 3.68 -7.54
CA SER A 81 10.86 4.41 -7.37
C SER A 81 10.66 5.75 -6.65
N ASP A 82 10.28 5.70 -5.37
CA ASP A 82 10.01 6.91 -4.56
C ASP A 82 9.00 7.86 -5.21
N ARG A 83 8.01 7.28 -5.89
CA ARG A 83 6.93 7.96 -6.60
C ARG A 83 7.33 8.80 -7.81
N GLN A 84 8.54 8.65 -8.31
CA GLN A 84 9.01 9.41 -9.47
C GLN A 84 8.47 8.86 -10.79
N LEU A 85 8.26 7.54 -10.87
CA LEU A 85 7.85 6.88 -12.11
C LEU A 85 6.43 6.34 -11.99
N MET A 86 5.55 6.76 -12.91
CA MET A 86 4.19 6.25 -13.01
C MET A 86 4.12 5.12 -14.04
N SER A 87 3.67 3.93 -13.63
CA SER A 87 3.40 2.84 -14.54
C SER A 87 2.05 3.04 -15.23
N GLN A 88 2.07 3.24 -16.56
CA GLN A 88 0.86 3.40 -17.35
C GLN A 88 -0.04 2.16 -17.30
N VAL A 89 0.56 0.96 -17.22
CA VAL A 89 -0.17 -0.32 -17.15
C VAL A 89 -0.91 -0.45 -15.81
N ALA A 90 -0.26 -0.08 -14.70
CA ALA A 90 -0.88 -0.10 -13.38
C ALA A 90 -2.06 0.88 -13.30
N VAL A 91 -1.90 2.08 -13.88
CA VAL A 91 -3.00 3.07 -13.96
C VAL A 91 -4.14 2.57 -14.83
N ALA A 92 -3.85 1.97 -15.99
CA ALA A 92 -4.88 1.39 -16.85
C ALA A 92 -5.66 0.28 -16.13
N GLY A 93 -4.97 -0.59 -15.37
CA GLY A 93 -5.59 -1.62 -14.54
C GLY A 93 -6.53 -1.04 -13.47
N LEU A 94 -6.07 -0.02 -12.73
CA LEU A 94 -6.89 0.68 -11.75
C LEU A 94 -8.09 1.38 -12.39
N LEU A 95 -7.90 2.08 -13.51
CA LEU A 95 -8.98 2.78 -14.23
C LEU A 95 -10.02 1.80 -14.77
N THR A 96 -9.60 0.67 -15.30
CA THR A 96 -10.53 -0.37 -15.81
C THR A 96 -11.48 -0.82 -14.71
N VAL A 97 -10.94 -1.04 -13.50
CA VAL A 97 -11.73 -1.43 -12.34
C VAL A 97 -12.64 -0.29 -11.91
N LEU A 98 -12.12 0.93 -11.75
CA LEU A 98 -12.90 2.11 -11.33
C LEU A 98 -14.06 2.42 -12.28
N VAL A 99 -13.85 2.35 -13.60
CA VAL A 99 -14.91 2.56 -14.60
C VAL A 99 -15.96 1.44 -14.53
N SER A 100 -15.55 0.22 -14.20
CA SER A 100 -16.48 -0.90 -14.02
C SER A 100 -17.40 -0.74 -12.80
N PHE A 101 -17.00 0.06 -11.81
CA PHE A 101 -17.83 0.41 -10.66
C PHE A 101 -18.89 1.48 -10.95
N LEU A 102 -18.96 2.02 -12.18
CA LEU A 102 -20.10 2.84 -12.61
C LEU A 102 -21.38 2.00 -12.79
N ASP A 103 -21.25 0.71 -13.12
CA ASP A 103 -22.35 -0.25 -13.20
C ASP A 103 -22.03 -1.51 -12.37
N VAL A 104 -22.06 -1.34 -11.05
CA VAL A 104 -21.71 -2.39 -10.09
C VAL A 104 -22.62 -3.61 -10.23
N ARG A 105 -23.93 -3.40 -10.44
CA ARG A 105 -24.93 -4.47 -10.43
C ARG A 105 -24.74 -5.44 -11.60
N ASN A 106 -24.48 -4.92 -12.80
CA ASN A 106 -24.38 -5.77 -13.99
C ASN A 106 -22.95 -6.32 -14.19
N ILE A 107 -21.92 -5.50 -13.93
CA ILE A 107 -20.54 -5.88 -14.20
C ILE A 107 -19.95 -6.64 -13.02
N ILE A 108 -19.90 -6.02 -11.84
CA ILE A 108 -19.15 -6.51 -10.67
C ILE A 108 -19.97 -7.49 -9.82
N LEU A 109 -21.29 -7.40 -9.79
CA LEU A 109 -22.17 -8.33 -9.07
C LEU A 109 -22.87 -9.33 -10.02
N GLY A 110 -22.75 -9.12 -11.34
CA GLY A 110 -23.35 -9.94 -12.37
C GLY A 110 -22.42 -11.03 -12.90
N LYS A 111 -21.98 -10.90 -14.16
CA LYS A 111 -21.22 -11.97 -14.85
C LYS A 111 -19.71 -11.71 -14.93
N SER A 112 -19.29 -10.45 -14.76
CA SER A 112 -17.95 -9.99 -15.11
C SER A 112 -17.08 -9.66 -13.90
N HIS A 113 -17.17 -10.46 -12.83
CA HIS A 113 -16.34 -10.31 -11.62
C HIS A 113 -14.84 -10.33 -11.90
N TYR A 114 -14.41 -11.00 -12.97
CA TYR A 114 -13.01 -11.14 -13.34
C TYR A 114 -12.33 -9.80 -13.67
N VAL A 115 -13.10 -8.75 -13.96
CA VAL A 115 -12.55 -7.41 -14.19
C VAL A 115 -11.80 -6.89 -12.96
N LEU A 116 -12.15 -7.35 -11.76
CA LEU A 116 -11.41 -7.06 -10.53
C LEU A 116 -9.94 -7.54 -10.56
N TYR A 117 -9.61 -8.57 -11.35
CA TYR A 117 -8.22 -9.00 -11.54
C TYR A 117 -7.37 -7.96 -12.28
N GLY A 118 -7.97 -6.94 -12.89
CA GLY A 118 -7.25 -5.77 -13.39
C GLY A 118 -6.44 -5.06 -12.30
N LEU A 119 -6.82 -5.19 -11.02
CA LEU A 119 -6.07 -4.67 -9.88
C LEU A 119 -4.66 -5.28 -9.77
N VAL A 120 -4.44 -6.50 -10.27
CA VAL A 120 -3.15 -7.19 -10.18
C VAL A 120 -2.03 -6.39 -10.82
N ALA A 121 -2.30 -5.66 -11.90
CA ALA A 121 -1.32 -4.81 -12.57
C ALA A 121 -0.78 -3.66 -11.69
N ALA A 122 -1.52 -3.28 -10.64
CA ALA A 122 -1.14 -2.24 -9.69
C ALA A 122 -0.69 -2.78 -8.33
N MET A 123 -0.63 -4.12 -8.17
CA MET A 123 -0.16 -4.75 -6.94
C MET A 123 1.37 -4.69 -6.87
N GLN A 124 1.88 -4.05 -5.82
CA GLN A 124 3.32 -3.89 -5.61
C GLN A 124 3.70 -4.22 -4.16
N PRO A 125 4.85 -4.89 -3.93
CA PRO A 125 5.39 -5.09 -2.58
C PRO A 125 5.84 -3.78 -1.92
N ARG A 126 5.54 -3.64 -0.63
CA ARG A 126 5.98 -2.53 0.25
C ARG A 126 7.04 -2.93 1.27
N MET A 127 7.43 -4.19 1.27
CA MET A 127 8.50 -4.67 2.14
C MET A 127 9.85 -4.19 1.63
N LEU A 128 10.67 -3.68 2.54
CA LEU A 128 12.10 -3.46 2.35
C LEU A 128 12.82 -4.67 2.93
N VAL A 129 13.49 -5.41 2.05
CA VAL A 129 14.32 -6.58 2.38
C VAL A 129 15.71 -6.33 1.83
N THR A 130 16.71 -6.56 2.66
CA THR A 130 18.11 -6.36 2.30
C THR A 130 18.81 -7.70 2.13
N PHE A 131 19.66 -7.78 1.11
CA PHE A 131 20.48 -8.94 0.81
C PHE A 131 21.95 -8.56 0.73
N ASP A 132 22.81 -9.53 1.00
CA ASP A 132 24.25 -9.45 0.78
C ASP A 132 24.60 -9.72 -0.70
N GLU A 133 25.87 -9.58 -1.09
CA GLU A 133 26.34 -9.85 -2.47
C GLU A 133 26.12 -11.31 -2.90
N GLU A 134 26.08 -12.24 -1.93
CA GLU A 134 25.77 -13.66 -2.14
C GLU A 134 24.26 -13.96 -2.15
N LEU A 135 23.40 -12.94 -2.25
CA LEU A 135 21.92 -13.06 -2.24
C LEU A 135 21.35 -13.69 -0.96
N ARG A 136 22.10 -13.68 0.13
CA ARG A 136 21.63 -14.12 1.45
C ARG A 136 20.90 -12.97 2.15
N PRO A 137 19.80 -13.24 2.86
CA PRO A 137 19.09 -12.20 3.62
C PRO A 137 20.01 -11.64 4.70
N LEU A 138 20.17 -10.32 4.71
CA LEU A 138 21.05 -9.60 5.63
C LEU A 138 20.22 -8.61 6.45
N PRO A 139 19.98 -8.85 7.75
CA PRO A 139 19.26 -7.91 8.60
C PRO A 139 20.15 -6.70 8.90
N VAL A 140 19.68 -5.51 8.53
CA VAL A 140 20.40 -4.24 8.73
C VAL A 140 19.46 -3.24 9.39
N SER A 141 20.02 -2.39 10.24
CA SER A 141 19.28 -1.30 10.88
C SER A 141 18.97 -0.20 9.88
N VAL A 142 17.69 0.11 9.71
CA VAL A 142 17.15 1.15 8.83
C VAL A 142 16.37 2.18 9.65
N ARG A 143 16.48 3.45 9.27
CA ARG A 143 15.67 4.56 9.77
C ARG A 143 14.51 4.78 8.81
N VAL A 144 13.28 4.60 9.29
CA VAL A 144 12.06 4.83 8.52
C VAL A 144 11.40 6.09 9.03
N GLY A 145 11.12 7.05 8.15
CA GLY A 145 10.47 8.31 8.52
C GLY A 145 9.70 8.91 7.36
N GLN A 146 9.02 10.03 7.60
CA GLN A 146 8.24 10.72 6.57
C GLN A 146 9.17 11.28 5.51
N ALA A 147 8.90 10.97 4.24
CA ALA A 147 9.69 11.45 3.10
C ALA A 147 9.61 12.98 2.99
N VAL A 148 10.76 13.64 2.82
CA VAL A 148 10.90 15.08 2.62
C VAL A 148 11.75 15.34 1.39
N ASP A 149 11.33 16.34 0.61
CA ASP A 149 12.08 16.77 -0.56
C ASP A 149 13.36 17.51 -0.14
N VAL A 150 14.48 17.06 -0.70
CA VAL A 150 15.82 17.55 -0.39
C VAL A 150 16.26 18.69 -1.31
N VAL A 151 15.48 19.01 -2.34
CA VAL A 151 15.77 20.10 -3.28
C VAL A 151 15.82 21.44 -2.52
N GLY A 152 16.96 22.14 -2.61
CA GLY A 152 17.16 23.46 -2.02
C GLY A 152 17.66 23.48 -0.57
N GLN A 153 17.93 22.32 0.03
CA GLN A 153 18.52 22.25 1.38
C GLN A 153 20.06 22.39 1.32
N ALA A 154 20.62 23.23 2.20
CA ALA A 154 22.07 23.39 2.34
C ALA A 154 22.67 22.32 3.26
N GLY A 155 23.84 21.76 2.91
CA GLY A 155 24.58 20.78 3.72
C GLY A 155 24.48 19.34 3.21
N LYS A 156 24.41 18.36 4.13
CA LYS A 156 24.14 16.93 3.85
C LYS A 156 22.63 16.70 4.08
N PRO A 157 21.77 16.93 3.07
CA PRO A 157 20.33 16.95 3.26
C PRO A 157 19.82 15.55 3.62
N LYS A 158 18.89 15.47 4.57
CA LYS A 158 18.24 14.21 4.95
C LYS A 158 16.93 14.06 4.20
N THR A 159 16.68 12.87 3.65
CA THR A 159 15.46 12.59 2.89
C THR A 159 14.27 12.23 3.78
N ILE A 160 14.50 12.06 5.09
CA ILE A 160 13.49 11.67 6.08
C ILE A 160 13.38 12.65 7.24
N THR A 161 12.16 12.82 7.76
CA THR A 161 11.87 13.51 9.03
C THR A 161 11.13 12.59 9.99
N GLY A 162 11.36 12.76 11.30
CA GLY A 162 10.67 11.99 12.35
C GLY A 162 10.84 10.48 12.20
N PHE A 163 12.07 9.98 12.33
CA PHE A 163 12.40 8.59 12.03
C PHE A 163 12.28 7.66 13.25
N GLN A 164 11.94 6.40 12.98
CA GLN A 164 12.08 5.27 13.91
C GLN A 164 13.11 4.30 13.34
N THR A 165 13.90 3.70 14.22
CA THR A 165 14.89 2.69 13.80
C THR A 165 14.25 1.32 13.85
N HIS A 166 14.31 0.61 12.74
CA HIS A 166 13.83 -0.76 12.58
C HIS A 166 14.96 -1.63 12.01
N THR A 167 14.81 -2.94 12.11
CA THR A 167 15.71 -3.91 11.48
C THR A 167 15.01 -4.56 10.30
N THR A 168 15.65 -4.63 9.14
CA THR A 168 15.07 -5.31 7.96
C THR A 168 14.86 -6.81 8.20
N PRO A 169 13.75 -7.40 7.70
CA PRO A 169 12.76 -6.82 6.78
C PRO A 169 11.70 -5.95 7.46
N VAL A 170 11.34 -4.82 6.82
CA VAL A 170 10.36 -3.84 7.35
C VAL A 170 9.32 -3.51 6.29
N LEU A 171 8.07 -3.25 6.71
CA LEU A 171 7.02 -2.72 5.83
C LEU A 171 7.00 -1.20 5.89
N LEU A 172 7.17 -0.53 4.75
CA LEU A 172 7.13 0.93 4.69
C LEU A 172 5.69 1.44 4.63
N ALA A 173 5.34 2.45 5.45
CA ALA A 173 4.04 3.10 5.37
C ALA A 173 3.91 3.97 4.10
N HIS A 174 2.70 4.39 3.77
CA HIS A 174 2.49 5.26 2.62
C HIS A 174 3.09 6.65 2.88
N GLY A 175 4.15 6.99 2.15
CA GLY A 175 4.82 8.29 2.26
C GLY A 175 5.97 8.28 3.27
N GLU A 176 6.27 7.11 3.82
CA GLU A 176 7.53 6.88 4.51
C GLU A 176 8.62 6.52 3.51
N ARG A 177 9.85 6.83 3.88
CA ARG A 177 11.08 6.47 3.19
C ARG A 177 12.05 5.88 4.19
N ALA A 178 12.88 4.95 3.73
CA ALA A 178 13.92 4.34 4.52
C ALA A 178 15.30 4.93 4.16
N GLU A 179 16.15 5.07 5.17
CA GLU A 179 17.58 5.33 5.04
C GLU A 179 18.35 4.28 5.88
N LEU A 180 19.56 3.90 5.49
CA LEU A 180 20.40 3.04 6.33
C LEU A 180 20.82 3.78 7.60
N ALA A 181 20.82 3.09 8.74
CA ALA A 181 21.21 3.68 10.02
C ALA A 181 22.74 3.72 10.20
N THR A 182 23.46 2.79 9.60
CA THR A 182 24.92 2.61 9.69
C THR A 182 25.59 2.73 8.32
N GLU A 183 26.86 3.14 8.30
CA GLU A 183 27.67 3.25 7.07
C GLU A 183 28.49 1.96 6.79
N GLU A 184 28.25 0.88 7.54
CA GLU A 184 28.90 -0.43 7.35
C GLU A 184 28.59 -1.04 5.98
N PHE A 185 27.37 -0.76 5.48
CA PHE A 185 26.89 -1.25 4.20
C PHE A 185 26.50 -0.09 3.29
N LEU A 186 26.82 -0.22 2.01
CA LEU A 186 26.41 0.69 0.95
C LEU A 186 25.39 -0.01 0.05
N PRO A 187 24.23 0.60 -0.22
CA PRO A 187 23.25 0.03 -1.12
C PRO A 187 23.69 0.23 -2.58
N VAL A 188 23.48 -0.79 -3.41
CA VAL A 188 23.78 -0.70 -4.84
C VAL A 188 22.86 0.32 -5.54
N THR A 189 21.62 0.43 -5.06
CA THR A 189 20.63 1.40 -5.54
C THR A 189 20.45 2.54 -4.54
N PRO A 190 20.28 3.80 -4.99
CA PRO A 190 20.02 4.92 -4.09
C PRO A 190 18.64 4.87 -3.43
N ILE A 191 17.73 4.04 -3.97
CA ILE A 191 16.37 3.88 -3.48
C ILE A 191 16.29 2.60 -2.65
N LEU A 192 15.84 2.73 -1.40
CA LEU A 192 15.61 1.61 -0.48
C LEU A 192 14.15 1.18 -0.50
N GLU A 193 13.73 0.53 -1.58
CA GLU A 193 12.38 -0.01 -1.76
C GLU A 193 12.45 -1.46 -2.26
N GLY A 194 11.55 -2.32 -1.78
CA GLY A 194 11.49 -3.71 -2.26
C GLY A 194 12.70 -4.52 -1.82
N PHE A 195 13.46 -5.00 -2.80
CA PHE A 195 14.64 -5.83 -2.59
C PHE A 195 15.90 -5.03 -2.89
N VAL A 196 16.76 -4.86 -1.89
CA VAL A 196 17.99 -4.07 -2.01
C VAL A 196 19.20 -4.95 -1.74
N ILE A 197 20.16 -4.90 -2.64
CA ILE A 197 21.46 -5.53 -2.44
C ILE A 197 22.38 -4.51 -1.76
N LEU A 198 23.00 -4.94 -0.67
CA LEU A 198 23.95 -4.20 0.12
C LEU A 198 25.36 -4.77 -0.12
N ARG A 199 26.33 -3.87 -0.28
CA ARG A 199 27.75 -4.18 -0.35
C ARG A 199 28.42 -3.71 0.93
N LYS A 200 29.39 -4.48 1.45
CA LYS A 200 30.24 -4.02 2.54
C LYS A 200 31.04 -2.78 2.12
N ASN A 201 31.00 -1.75 2.94
CA ASN A 201 31.74 -0.53 2.66
C ASN A 201 33.25 -0.79 2.83
N PRO A 202 34.07 -0.63 1.78
CA PRO A 202 35.52 -0.85 1.86
C PRO A 202 36.25 0.20 2.71
N ASN A 203 35.62 1.36 2.96
CA ASN A 203 36.19 2.46 3.74
C ASN A 203 35.66 2.49 5.19
N TYR A 204 34.98 1.43 5.62
CA TYR A 204 34.48 1.34 6.98
C TYR A 204 35.57 0.81 7.91
N ASP A 205 36.27 1.74 8.56
CA ASP A 205 37.16 1.41 9.67
C ASP A 205 36.31 1.11 10.92
N LEU A 206 36.55 -0.07 11.51
CA LEU A 206 35.91 -0.56 12.73
C LEU A 206 36.27 0.28 13.96
#